data_AF-A0A223NU07-F1
#
_entry.id   AF-A0A223NU07-F1
#
_cell.length_a   1.000
_cell.length_b   1.000
_cell.length_c   1.000
_cell.angle_alpha   90.00
_cell.angle_beta   90.00
_cell.angle_gamma   90.00
#
_symmetry.space_group_name_H-M   'P 1'
#
loop_
_entity.id
_entity.type
_entity.pdbx_description
1 polymer ?
#
loop_
_entity_poly.entity_id
_entity_poly.type
_entity_poly.pdbx_seq_one_letter_code
_entity_poly.pdbx_strand_id
1 'polypeptide(L)'
;MCGIKKKILLAAIFFAVGTSYCFKSAMTGPDWQLWTNKCLMQSYDSSADPKLKKFEFSVTTDAFIRLRKTYAKGKEEYYSFNLHQLNDLDYVGNTAVGTLQLRTIADDIIVQTRNDRKGDVDSMTTVLNIPVKNMEPERLDSLKEALNYFKSKGL
;
A
#
# COMPACT_ATOMS: atom_id res chain seq x y z
N MET A 1 54.95 27.58 3.09
CA MET A 1 53.48 27.77 3.25
C MET A 1 52.62 27.24 2.08
N CYS A 2 53.13 26.36 1.19
CA CYS A 2 52.41 25.94 -0.03
C CYS A 2 51.66 24.58 0.09
N GLY A 3 52.15 23.64 0.90
CA GLY A 3 51.58 22.27 0.98
C GLY A 3 50.27 22.14 1.78
N ILE A 4 50.07 22.98 2.80
CA ILE A 4 48.89 22.92 3.69
C ILE A 4 47.61 23.34 2.94
N LYS A 5 47.70 24.36 2.08
CA LYS A 5 46.57 24.85 1.27
C LYS A 5 46.07 23.80 0.27
N LYS A 6 46.98 23.02 -0.34
CA LYS A 6 46.63 21.93 -1.27
C LYS A 6 45.90 20.78 -0.59
N LYS A 7 46.32 20.40 0.63
CA LYS A 7 45.67 19.32 1.39
C LYS A 7 44.27 19.71 1.88
N ILE A 8 44.08 20.97 2.29
CA ILE A 8 42.76 21.50 2.68
C ILE A 8 41.81 21.55 1.48
N LEU A 9 42.30 21.97 0.30
CA LEU A 9 41.50 21.99 -0.93
C LEU A 9 41.05 20.59 -1.36
N LEU A 10 41.94 19.60 -1.29
CA LEU A 10 41.62 18.20 -1.62
C LEU A 10 40.62 17.58 -0.62
N ALA A 11 40.76 17.86 0.68
CA ALA A 11 39.82 17.39 1.70
C ALA A 11 38.41 18.01 1.51
N ALA A 12 38.33 19.29 1.14
CA ALA A 12 37.06 19.96 0.88
C ALA A 12 36.33 19.37 -0.35
N ILE A 13 37.06 18.98 -1.41
CA ILE A 13 36.48 18.34 -2.59
C ILE A 13 35.94 16.94 -2.24
N PHE A 14 36.70 16.14 -1.48
CA PHE A 14 36.22 14.81 -1.04
C PHE A 14 34.99 14.91 -0.13
N PHE A 15 34.91 15.93 0.73
CA PHE A 15 33.75 16.15 1.59
C PHE A 15 32.52 16.61 0.79
N ALA A 16 32.68 17.48 -0.22
CA ALA A 16 31.59 17.96 -1.07
C ALA A 16 31.04 16.88 -2.01
N VAL A 17 31.90 15.97 -2.50
CA VAL A 17 31.46 14.82 -3.31
C VAL A 17 30.75 13.79 -2.43
N GLY A 18 31.22 13.56 -1.20
CA GLY A 18 30.60 12.63 -0.25
C GLY A 18 29.18 13.02 0.17
N THR A 19 28.89 14.31 0.36
CA THR A 19 27.55 14.79 0.76
C THR A 19 26.53 14.76 -0.38
N SER A 20 26.99 14.74 -1.64
CA SER A 20 26.14 14.74 -2.83
C SER A 20 25.54 13.36 -3.15
N TYR A 21 26.12 12.27 -2.66
CA TYR A 21 25.65 10.90 -2.91
C TYR A 21 24.81 10.29 -1.78
N CYS A 22 24.61 11.01 -0.66
CA CYS A 22 23.85 10.50 0.49
C CYS A 22 22.37 10.91 0.53
N PHE A 23 21.91 11.76 -0.39
CA PHE A 23 20.48 12.06 -0.48
C PHE A 23 19.76 10.93 -1.20
N LYS A 24 19.23 9.96 -0.43
CA LYS A 24 18.13 9.13 -0.91
C LYS A 24 16.98 10.09 -1.26
N SER A 25 16.62 10.19 -2.53
CA SER A 25 15.43 10.94 -2.93
C SER A 25 14.25 10.43 -2.12
N ALA A 26 13.54 11.32 -1.43
CA ALA A 26 12.27 10.96 -0.82
C ALA A 26 11.36 10.40 -1.93
N MET A 27 10.67 9.29 -1.64
CA MET A 27 9.74 8.69 -2.60
C MET A 27 8.62 9.70 -2.91
N THR A 28 8.33 9.89 -4.20
CA THR A 28 7.27 10.79 -4.65
C THR A 28 5.90 10.11 -4.55
N GLY A 29 4.82 10.88 -4.67
CA GLY A 29 3.45 10.31 -4.67
C GLY A 29 3.23 9.21 -5.72
N PRO A 30 3.66 9.38 -6.98
CA PRO A 30 3.64 8.32 -7.99
C PRO A 30 4.44 7.07 -7.59
N ASP A 31 5.62 7.25 -6.96
CA ASP A 31 6.44 6.12 -6.50
C ASP A 31 5.70 5.32 -5.41
N TRP A 32 5.09 6.01 -4.45
CA TRP A 32 4.28 5.38 -3.41
C TRP A 32 3.07 4.65 -3.96
N GLN A 33 2.42 5.20 -4.99
CA GLN A 33 1.27 4.58 -5.64
C GLN A 33 1.69 3.28 -6.33
N LEU A 34 2.77 3.33 -7.11
CA LEU A 34 3.32 2.17 -7.80
C LEU A 34 3.77 1.09 -6.80
N TRP A 35 4.50 1.50 -5.75
CA TRP A 35 4.94 0.61 -4.69
C TRP A 35 3.77 -0.09 -4.00
N THR A 36 2.75 0.67 -3.57
CA THR A 36 1.59 0.11 -2.85
C THR A 36 0.84 -0.91 -3.69
N ASN A 37 0.54 -0.56 -4.95
CA ASN A 37 -0.15 -1.45 -5.88
C ASN A 37 0.66 -2.71 -6.14
N LYS A 38 1.96 -2.57 -6.39
CA LYS A 38 2.86 -3.71 -6.61
C LYS A 38 2.95 -4.58 -5.36
N CYS A 39 3.10 -3.98 -4.18
CA CYS A 39 3.22 -4.67 -2.91
C CYS A 39 1.99 -5.56 -2.67
N LEU A 40 0.79 -4.99 -2.74
CA LEU A 40 -0.44 -5.74 -2.48
C LEU A 40 -0.72 -6.81 -3.54
N MET A 41 -0.47 -6.52 -4.82
CA MET A 41 -0.65 -7.51 -5.89
C MET A 41 0.31 -8.69 -5.78
N GLN A 42 1.58 -8.46 -5.42
CA GLN A 42 2.57 -9.54 -5.25
C GLN A 42 2.34 -10.38 -3.99
N SER A 43 1.71 -9.77 -3.00
CA SER A 43 1.55 -10.35 -1.67
C SER A 43 0.19 -10.98 -1.50
N TYR A 44 -0.76 -10.75 -2.41
CA TYR A 44 -2.07 -11.36 -2.34
C TYR A 44 -1.95 -12.90 -2.32
N ASP A 45 -2.63 -13.52 -1.36
CA ASP A 45 -2.70 -14.98 -1.29
C ASP A 45 -3.95 -15.49 -2.01
N SER A 46 -3.75 -15.91 -3.27
CA SER A 46 -4.80 -16.51 -4.09
C SER A 46 -5.27 -17.88 -3.58
N SER A 47 -4.51 -18.55 -2.70
CA SER A 47 -4.93 -19.84 -2.13
C SER A 47 -6.06 -19.69 -1.11
N ALA A 48 -6.22 -18.49 -0.53
CA ALA A 48 -7.27 -18.17 0.42
C ALA A 48 -8.68 -18.17 -0.21
N ASP A 49 -8.79 -17.96 -1.53
CA ASP A 49 -10.07 -17.99 -2.25
C ASP A 49 -9.95 -18.72 -3.59
N PRO A 50 -10.15 -20.06 -3.61
CA PRO A 50 -9.97 -20.87 -4.81
C PRO A 50 -11.03 -20.60 -5.89
N LYS A 51 -12.11 -19.86 -5.59
CA LYS A 51 -13.17 -19.52 -6.55
C LYS A 51 -12.93 -18.17 -7.24
N LEU A 52 -11.95 -17.41 -6.75
CA LEU A 52 -11.60 -16.13 -7.29
C LEU A 52 -10.86 -16.30 -8.62
N LYS A 53 -11.39 -15.67 -9.66
CA LYS A 53 -10.80 -15.68 -11.01
C LYS A 53 -9.85 -14.51 -11.20
N LYS A 54 -10.18 -13.34 -10.65
CA LYS A 54 -9.42 -12.10 -10.81
C LYS A 54 -9.46 -11.30 -9.51
N PHE A 55 -8.28 -10.81 -9.10
CA PHE A 55 -8.10 -9.88 -8.00
C PHE A 55 -7.47 -8.61 -8.56
N GLU A 56 -8.10 -7.46 -8.35
CA GLU A 56 -7.60 -6.17 -8.82
C GLU A 56 -7.58 -5.19 -7.66
N PHE A 57 -6.40 -4.76 -7.26
CA PHE A 57 -6.21 -3.75 -6.24
C PHE A 57 -5.56 -2.50 -6.83
N SER A 58 -6.07 -1.33 -6.46
CA SER A 58 -5.44 -0.05 -6.83
C SER A 58 -5.64 1.01 -5.76
N VAL A 59 -4.57 1.77 -5.50
CA VAL A 59 -4.61 3.08 -4.87
C VAL A 59 -4.59 4.14 -5.97
N THR A 60 -5.44 5.15 -5.86
CA THR A 60 -5.48 6.30 -6.77
C THR A 60 -4.65 7.47 -6.23
N THR A 61 -4.33 8.43 -7.09
CA THR A 61 -3.65 9.67 -6.69
C THR A 61 -4.44 10.52 -5.70
N ASP A 62 -5.77 10.34 -5.70
CA ASP A 62 -6.75 11.06 -4.89
C ASP A 62 -7.06 10.31 -3.58
N ALA A 63 -6.12 9.46 -3.15
CA ALA A 63 -6.16 8.70 -1.90
C ALA A 63 -7.34 7.71 -1.79
N PHE A 64 -7.89 7.19 -2.89
CA PHE A 64 -8.87 6.11 -2.83
C PHE A 64 -8.21 4.74 -2.94
N ILE A 65 -8.60 3.81 -2.07
CA ILE A 65 -8.42 2.38 -2.28
C ILE A 65 -9.61 1.85 -3.07
N ARG A 66 -9.33 1.05 -4.10
CA ARG A 66 -10.32 0.29 -4.86
C ARG A 66 -9.86 -1.14 -4.98
N LEU A 67 -10.71 -2.06 -4.55
CA LEU A 67 -10.51 -3.49 -4.69
C LEU A 67 -11.69 -4.08 -5.45
N ARG A 68 -11.40 -4.83 -6.52
CA ARG A 68 -12.38 -5.62 -7.25
C ARG A 68 -11.97 -7.09 -7.23
N LYS A 69 -12.93 -7.93 -6.88
CA LYS A 69 -12.84 -9.38 -6.93
C LYS A 69 -13.83 -9.89 -7.96
N THR A 70 -13.37 -10.65 -8.94
CA THR A 70 -14.24 -11.31 -9.93
C THR A 70 -14.13 -12.82 -9.74
N TYR A 71 -15.27 -13.47 -9.56
CA TYR A 71 -15.36 -14.91 -9.32
C TYR A 71 -15.61 -15.67 -10.62
N ALA A 72 -15.26 -16.97 -10.64
CA ALA A 72 -15.40 -17.81 -11.83
C ALA A 72 -16.83 -17.84 -12.43
N LYS A 73 -17.86 -17.62 -11.61
CA LYS A 73 -19.28 -17.60 -12.03
C LYS A 73 -19.82 -16.21 -12.39
N GLY A 74 -18.96 -15.21 -12.55
CA GLY A 74 -19.34 -13.85 -12.95
C GLY A 74 -19.84 -12.95 -11.81
N LYS A 75 -19.92 -13.46 -10.58
CA LYS A 75 -20.08 -12.63 -9.38
C LYS A 75 -18.91 -11.66 -9.27
N GLU A 76 -19.19 -10.41 -8.94
CA GLU A 76 -18.19 -9.40 -8.63
C GLU A 76 -18.43 -8.85 -7.23
N GLU A 77 -17.34 -8.55 -6.52
CA GLU A 77 -17.36 -7.80 -5.26
C GLU A 77 -16.43 -6.59 -5.42
N TYR A 78 -16.92 -5.43 -5.05
CA TYR A 78 -16.25 -4.16 -5.17
C TYR A 78 -16.18 -3.50 -3.79
N TYR A 79 -14.98 -3.06 -3.44
CA TYR A 79 -14.69 -2.35 -2.22
C TYR A 79 -14.04 -1.02 -2.55
N SER A 80 -14.49 0.06 -1.92
CA SER A 80 -13.91 1.39 -2.13
C SER A 80 -14.04 2.25 -0.90
N PHE A 81 -12.96 2.94 -0.55
CA PHE A 81 -12.97 3.96 0.50
C PHE A 81 -11.83 4.95 0.29
N ASN A 82 -11.96 6.12 0.92
CA ASN A 82 -10.91 7.13 0.93
C ASN A 82 -9.96 6.90 2.12
N LEU A 83 -8.64 6.93 1.86
CA LEU A 83 -7.59 6.72 2.86
C LEU A 83 -7.55 7.80 3.94
N HIS A 84 -8.18 8.96 3.75
CA HIS A 84 -8.40 9.92 4.85
C HIS A 84 -9.23 9.32 5.98
N GLN A 85 -10.13 8.37 5.67
CA GLN A 85 -10.92 7.66 6.67
C GLN A 85 -10.18 6.46 7.28
N LEU A 86 -8.97 6.14 6.82
CA LEU A 86 -8.19 5.04 7.38
C LEU A 86 -7.87 5.35 8.85
N ASN A 87 -8.36 4.53 9.75
CA ASN A 87 -8.05 4.60 11.18
C ASN A 87 -6.77 3.82 11.49
N ASP A 88 -6.72 2.54 11.08
CA ASP A 88 -5.63 1.64 11.42
C ASP A 88 -5.33 0.60 10.33
N LEU A 89 -4.11 0.04 10.38
CA LEU A 89 -3.65 -1.08 9.57
C LEU A 89 -3.09 -2.19 10.47
N ASP A 90 -3.91 -3.23 10.69
CA ASP A 90 -3.51 -4.41 11.44
C ASP A 90 -3.00 -5.52 10.52
N TYR A 91 -2.15 -6.38 11.09
CA TYR A 91 -1.73 -7.62 10.46
C TYR A 91 -1.94 -8.78 11.42
N VAL A 92 -2.71 -9.78 10.98
CA VAL A 92 -3.02 -10.98 11.76
C VAL A 92 -2.46 -12.20 11.03
N GLY A 93 -1.39 -12.79 11.55
CA GLY A 93 -0.73 -13.95 10.94
C GLY A 93 0.74 -14.08 11.30
N ASN A 94 1.51 -14.72 10.43
CA ASN A 94 2.96 -14.83 10.49
C ASN A 94 3.58 -14.35 9.17
N THR A 95 4.91 -14.33 9.05
CA THR A 95 5.56 -13.79 7.84
C THR A 95 5.21 -14.55 6.55
N ALA A 96 4.86 -15.83 6.63
CA ALA A 96 4.49 -16.64 5.46
C ALA A 96 3.06 -16.37 5.00
N VAL A 97 2.09 -16.30 5.91
CA VAL A 97 0.66 -16.12 5.61
C VAL A 97 -0.05 -15.32 6.70
N GLY A 98 -0.98 -14.46 6.28
CA GLY A 98 -1.79 -13.69 7.21
C GLY A 98 -2.88 -12.88 6.53
N THR A 99 -3.54 -12.03 7.31
CA THR A 99 -4.60 -11.14 6.86
C THR A 99 -4.23 -9.71 7.21
N LEU A 100 -4.18 -8.86 6.19
CA LEU A 100 -4.08 -7.43 6.34
C LEU A 100 -5.49 -6.87 6.62
N GLN A 101 -5.67 -6.13 7.71
CA GLN A 101 -6.95 -5.52 8.06
C GLN A 101 -6.83 -4.00 7.96
N LEU A 102 -7.52 -3.43 6.98
CA LEU A 102 -7.67 -1.99 6.83
C LEU A 102 -8.93 -1.58 7.59
N ARG A 103 -8.80 -0.75 8.63
CA ARG A 103 -9.94 -0.26 9.43
C ARG A 103 -10.18 1.21 9.15
N THR A 104 -11.43 1.59 8.90
CA THR A 104 -11.85 2.99 8.81
C THR A 104 -12.38 3.51 10.15
N ILE A 105 -12.57 4.83 10.24
CA ILE A 105 -13.08 5.50 11.46
C ILE A 105 -14.54 5.09 11.73
N ALA A 106 -15.36 5.06 10.68
CA ALA A 106 -16.74 4.59 10.72
C ALA A 106 -16.98 3.60 9.57
N ASP A 107 -18.25 3.33 9.25
CA ASP A 107 -18.63 2.53 8.09
C ASP A 107 -18.41 3.33 6.79
N ASP A 108 -17.14 3.47 6.40
CA ASP A 108 -16.69 4.27 5.24
C ASP A 108 -16.26 3.39 4.05
N ILE A 109 -16.21 2.07 4.23
CA ILE A 109 -15.88 1.13 3.16
C ILE A 109 -17.15 0.69 2.45
N ILE A 110 -17.35 1.22 1.24
CA ILE A 110 -18.42 0.78 0.35
C ILE A 110 -18.14 -0.67 -0.03
N VAL A 111 -19.15 -1.53 0.11
CA VAL A 111 -19.17 -2.93 -0.29
C VAL A 111 -20.33 -3.14 -1.24
N GLN A 112 -20.00 -3.37 -2.51
CA GLN A 112 -20.96 -3.60 -3.57
C GLN A 112 -20.74 -4.97 -4.20
N THR A 113 -21.82 -5.70 -4.44
CA THR A 113 -21.76 -6.97 -5.18
C THR A 113 -22.61 -6.91 -6.44
N ARG A 114 -22.19 -7.64 -7.47
CA ARG A 114 -22.93 -7.80 -8.71
C ARG A 114 -23.01 -9.27 -9.10
N ASN A 115 -24.14 -9.67 -9.69
CA ASN A 115 -24.42 -11.05 -10.07
C ASN A 115 -24.30 -12.03 -8.89
N ASP A 116 -24.65 -11.58 -7.68
CA ASP A 116 -24.73 -12.49 -6.54
C ASP A 116 -26.04 -13.28 -6.63
N ARG A 117 -25.96 -14.61 -6.46
CA ARG A 117 -27.13 -15.50 -6.46
C ARG A 117 -28.13 -15.15 -5.35
N LYS A 118 -27.67 -14.52 -4.26
CA LYS A 118 -28.52 -14.08 -3.15
C LYS A 118 -29.11 -12.68 -3.35
N GLY A 119 -28.82 -12.03 -4.47
CA GLY A 119 -29.15 -10.64 -4.71
C GLY A 119 -27.93 -9.74 -4.49
N ASP A 120 -27.84 -8.70 -5.31
CA ASP A 120 -26.78 -7.70 -5.24
C ASP A 120 -26.88 -6.92 -3.92
N VAL A 121 -25.73 -6.69 -3.31
CA VAL A 121 -25.58 -6.01 -2.02
C VAL A 121 -24.97 -4.64 -2.27
N ASP A 122 -25.51 -3.63 -1.61
CA ASP A 122 -24.91 -2.29 -1.50
C ASP A 122 -24.92 -1.92 -0.02
N SER A 123 -23.75 -1.90 0.61
CA SER A 123 -23.59 -1.73 2.05
C SER A 123 -22.29 -1.03 2.38
N MET A 124 -22.14 -0.64 3.65
CA MET A 124 -20.91 -0.06 4.17
C MET A 124 -20.35 -0.96 5.28
N THR A 125 -19.02 -0.96 5.46
CA THR A 125 -18.36 -1.65 6.57
C THR A 125 -17.18 -0.83 7.09
N THR A 126 -16.76 -1.14 8.32
CA THR A 126 -15.59 -0.51 8.93
C THR A 126 -14.27 -1.22 8.59
N VAL A 127 -14.30 -2.48 8.15
CA VAL A 127 -13.07 -3.30 8.02
C VAL A 127 -12.99 -4.00 6.67
N LEU A 128 -11.85 -3.81 5.98
CA LEU A 128 -11.49 -4.56 4.78
C LEU A 128 -10.36 -5.55 5.10
N ASN A 129 -10.67 -6.84 4.98
CA ASN A 129 -9.72 -7.92 5.17
C ASN A 129 -9.15 -8.38 3.81
N ILE A 130 -7.82 -8.41 3.72
CA ILE A 130 -7.10 -8.85 2.52
C ILE A 130 -6.14 -9.98 2.92
N PRO A 131 -6.36 -11.22 2.43
CA PRO A 131 -5.44 -12.31 2.69
C PRO A 131 -4.15 -12.07 1.90
N VAL A 132 -3.02 -12.17 2.58
CA VAL A 132 -1.68 -11.92 2.03
C VAL A 132 -0.69 -12.98 2.50
N LYS A 133 0.41 -13.10 1.76
CA LYS A 133 1.54 -13.99 2.00
C LYS A 133 2.86 -13.25 1.83
N ASN A 134 3.92 -13.82 2.39
CA ASN A 134 5.29 -13.30 2.30
C ASN A 134 5.41 -11.85 2.80
N MET A 135 4.76 -11.53 3.91
CA MET A 135 4.82 -10.23 4.60
C MET A 135 5.90 -10.23 5.66
N GLU A 136 7.12 -9.91 5.23
CA GLU A 136 8.19 -9.55 6.15
C GLU A 136 7.89 -8.20 6.84
N PRO A 137 8.34 -8.01 8.10
CA PRO A 137 8.06 -6.79 8.87
C PRO A 137 8.40 -5.50 8.13
N GLU A 138 9.55 -5.43 7.47
CA GLU A 138 10.01 -4.23 6.76
C GLU A 138 9.07 -3.87 5.61
N ARG A 139 8.48 -4.88 4.97
CA ARG A 139 7.55 -4.67 3.87
C ARG A 139 6.19 -4.20 4.38
N LEU A 140 5.73 -4.74 5.51
CA LEU A 140 4.52 -4.28 6.18
C LEU A 140 4.68 -2.82 6.65
N ASP A 141 5.84 -2.48 7.22
CA ASP A 141 6.14 -1.12 7.67
C ASP A 141 6.19 -0.15 6.48
N SER A 142 6.85 -0.53 5.39
CA SER A 142 6.86 0.27 4.16
C SER A 142 5.47 0.44 3.54
N LEU A 143 4.59 -0.57 3.65
CA LEU A 143 3.19 -0.44 3.24
C LEU A 143 2.43 0.53 4.14
N LYS A 144 2.64 0.47 5.47
CA LYS A 144 2.05 1.43 6.43
C LYS A 144 2.46 2.85 6.11
N GLU A 145 3.75 3.09 5.86
CA GLU A 145 4.25 4.41 5.45
C GLU A 145 3.58 4.90 4.17
N ALA A 146 3.46 4.04 3.16
CA ALA A 146 2.81 4.39 1.90
C ALA A 146 1.33 4.77 2.09
N LEU A 147 0.57 3.99 2.87
CA LEU A 147 -0.83 4.28 3.15
C LEU A 147 -0.99 5.55 3.98
N ASN A 148 -0.11 5.78 4.97
CA ASN A 148 -0.09 7.00 5.77
C ASN A 148 0.25 8.24 4.95
N TYR A 149 1.16 8.12 3.97
CA TYR A 149 1.44 9.18 3.02
C TYR A 149 0.15 9.63 2.31
N PHE A 150 -0.62 8.70 1.74
CA PHE A 150 -1.90 9.03 1.10
C PHE A 150 -2.95 9.56 2.08
N LYS A 151 -3.02 9.02 3.31
CA LYS A 151 -3.92 9.52 4.37
C LYS A 151 -3.65 10.98 4.72
N SER A 152 -2.39 11.40 4.76
CA SER A 152 -1.99 12.78 5.04
C SER A 152 -2.07 13.73 3.84
N LYS A 153 -2.18 13.20 2.63
CA LYS A 153 -2.04 13.97 1.40
C LYS A 153 -3.29 14.81 1.12
N GLY A 154 -3.21 16.13 1.29
CA GLY A 154 -4.33 17.04 1.05
C GLY A 154 -5.13 17.41 2.31
N LEU A 155 -4.62 17.04 3.48
CA LEU A 155 -4.97 17.64 4.77
C LEU A 155 -4.11 18.89 5.04
#